data_AF-A0A3M1G5A3-F1
#
_entry.id   AF-A0A3M1G5A3-F1
#
_cell.length_a   1.000
_cell.length_b   1.000
_cell.length_c   1.000
_cell.angle_alpha   90.00
_cell.angle_beta   90.00
_cell.angle_gamma   90.00
#
_symmetry.space_group_name_H-M   'P 1'
#
loop_
_entity.id
_entity.type
_entity.pdbx_description
1 polymer ?
#
loop_
_entity_poly.entity_id
_entity_poly.type
_entity_poly.pdbx_seq_one_letter_code
_entity_poly.pdbx_strand_id
1 'polypeptide(L)' 'DVRVLGAIGVVELARIADLGDLRQRFLAAGVWVRPFGRIVYLTPALTVGEDELARLTDAVCSVLAAWCREKRA' A
#
# COMPACT_ATOMS: atom_id res chain seq x y z
N ASP A 1 -1.87 10.31 6.15
CA ASP A 1 -3.31 10.26 6.45
C ASP A 1 -3.85 8.91 6.00
N VAL A 2 -4.82 8.34 6.72
CA VAL A 2 -5.41 7.03 6.38
C VAL A 2 -6.92 7.19 6.36
N ARG A 3 -7.54 6.81 5.23
CA ARG A 3 -8.98 6.98 4.99
C ARG A 3 -9.58 5.70 4.45
N VAL A 4 -10.80 5.38 4.86
CA VAL A 4 -11.54 4.18 4.42
C VAL A 4 -13.01 4.54 4.15
N LEU A 5 -13.57 4.03 3.06
CA LEU A 5 -14.99 4.08 2.75
C LEU A 5 -15.43 2.77 2.09
N GLY A 6 -16.16 1.94 2.82
CA GLY A 6 -16.51 0.59 2.35
C GLY A 6 -15.27 -0.22 2.00
N ALA A 7 -15.24 -0.77 0.79
CA ALA A 7 -14.10 -1.53 0.26
C ALA A 7 -12.98 -0.66 -0.34
N ILE A 8 -12.94 0.64 -0.06
CA ILE A 8 -11.91 1.56 -0.54
C ILE A 8 -11.02 1.96 0.64
N GLY A 9 -9.72 1.68 0.54
CA GLY A 9 -8.72 2.12 1.53
C GLY A 9 -7.67 3.02 0.88
N VAL A 10 -7.26 4.09 1.58
CA VAL A 10 -6.24 5.02 1.08
C VAL A 10 -5.25 5.36 2.18
N VAL A 11 -3.97 5.23 1.86
CA VAL A 11 -2.85 5.77 2.66
C VAL A 11 -2.21 6.90 1.88
N GLU A 12 -2.32 8.12 2.40
CA GLU A 12 -1.70 9.31 1.83
C GLU A 12 -0.37 9.62 2.54
N LEU A 13 0.70 9.65 1.75
CA LEU A 13 2.06 9.99 2.16
C LEU A 13 2.35 11.46 1.84
N ALA A 14 3.33 12.06 2.53
CA ALA A 14 3.72 13.44 2.26
C ALA A 14 4.27 13.61 0.82
N ARG A 15 5.10 12.67 0.39
CA ARG A 15 5.65 12.60 -0.97
C ARG A 15 6.06 11.15 -1.28
N ILE A 16 5.83 10.73 -2.51
CA ILE A 16 6.42 9.49 -3.06
C ILE A 16 7.48 9.91 -4.07
N ALA A 17 8.76 9.79 -3.69
CA ALA A 17 9.87 10.25 -4.52
C ALA A 17 10.12 9.32 -5.71
N ASP A 18 9.85 8.03 -5.55
CA ASP A 18 10.03 7.01 -6.58
C ASP A 18 8.85 6.01 -6.52
N LEU A 19 7.97 6.10 -7.50
CA LEU A 19 6.82 5.20 -7.66
C LEU A 19 7.26 3.80 -8.11
N GLY A 20 8.37 3.70 -8.85
CA GLY A 20 8.91 2.44 -9.36
C GLY A 20 9.43 1.57 -8.24
N ASP A 21 10.29 2.12 -7.39
CA ASP A 21 10.81 1.46 -6.17
C ASP A 21 9.67 0.99 -5.27
N LEU A 22 8.72 1.88 -4.95
CA LEU A 22 7.62 1.53 -4.06
C LEU A 22 6.74 0.39 -4.64
N ARG A 23 6.47 0.42 -5.95
CA ARG A 23 5.75 -0.67 -6.63
C ARG A 23 6.53 -1.99 -6.60
N GLN A 24 7.84 -1.96 -6.82
CA GLN A 24 8.67 -3.17 -6.76
C GLN A 24 8.66 -3.80 -5.37
N ARG A 25 8.62 -3.00 -4.31
CA ARG A 25 8.51 -3.51 -2.93
C ARG A 25 7.17 -4.19 -2.66
N PHE A 26 6.07 -3.66 -3.18
CA PHE A 26 4.78 -4.35 -3.10
C PHE A 26 4.79 -5.69 -3.82
N LEU A 27 5.35 -5.72 -5.04
CA LEU A 27 5.54 -6.98 -5.79
C LEU A 27 6.38 -7.99 -5.00
N ALA A 28 7.49 -7.55 -4.40
CA ALA A 28 8.35 -8.39 -3.57
C ALA A 28 7.63 -8.89 -2.30
N ALA A 29 6.66 -8.14 -1.78
CA ALA A 29 5.80 -8.54 -0.66
C ALA A 29 4.61 -9.42 -1.10
N GLY A 30 4.55 -9.83 -2.37
CA GLY A 30 3.52 -10.73 -2.89
C GLY A 30 2.17 -10.06 -3.18
N VAL A 31 2.11 -8.73 -3.22
CA VAL A 31 0.87 -7.98 -3.48
C VAL A 31 1.03 -7.04 -4.66
N TRP A 32 0.01 -7.01 -5.53
CA TRP A 32 -0.01 -6.04 -6.63
C TRP A 32 -0.74 -4.77 -6.20
N VAL A 33 0.03 -3.74 -5.87
CA VAL A 33 -0.49 -2.42 -5.48
C VAL A 33 0.13 -1.37 -6.39
N ARG A 34 -0.71 -0.46 -6.92
CA ARG A 34 -0.27 0.63 -7.81
C ARG A 34 -0.45 1.98 -7.12
N PRO A 35 0.60 2.55 -6.52
CA PRO A 35 0.56 3.92 -6.00
C PRO A 35 0.32 4.93 -7.12
N PHE A 36 -0.26 6.08 -6.78
CA PHE A 36 -0.47 7.19 -7.70
C PHE A 36 -0.29 8.53 -6.99
N GLY A 37 0.43 9.47 -7.60
CA GLY A 37 0.75 10.75 -6.97
C GLY A 37 1.43 10.54 -5.61
N ARG A 38 0.73 10.90 -4.53
CA ARG A 38 1.19 10.69 -3.15
C ARG A 38 0.38 9.67 -2.34
N ILE A 39 -0.47 8.89 -3.02
CA ILE A 39 -1.38 7.94 -2.36
C ILE A 39 -1.07 6.49 -2.76
N VAL A 40 -1.25 5.61 -1.79
CA VAL A 40 -1.44 4.18 -1.99
C VAL A 40 -2.91 3.90 -1.77
N TYR A 41 -3.62 3.47 -2.81
CA TYR A 41 -5.05 3.19 -2.74
C TYR A 41 -5.33 1.70 -2.98
N LEU A 42 -6.36 1.20 -2.33
CA LEU A 42 -6.81 -0.19 -2.37
C LEU A 42 -8.29 -0.22 -2.75
N THR A 43 -8.61 -1.06 -3.71
CA THR A 43 -9.97 -1.43 -4.10
C THR A 43 -10.01 -2.94 -4.33
N PRO A 44 -9.86 -3.77 -3.27
CA PRO A 44 -9.90 -5.21 -3.41
C PRO A 44 -11.24 -5.67 -3.99
N ALA A 45 -11.25 -6.87 -4.57
CA ALA A 45 -12.49 -7.49 -5.02
C ALA A 45 -13.47 -7.63 -3.84
N LEU A 46 -14.77 -7.40 -4.07
CA LEU A 46 -15.78 -7.54 -3.02
C LEU A 46 -15.95 -9.00 -2.54
N THR A 47 -15.41 -9.95 -3.29
CA THR A 47 -15.38 -11.38 -2.97
C THR A 47 -14.08 -11.83 -2.31
N VAL A 48 -13.17 -10.91 -1.97
CA VAL A 48 -11.89 -11.24 -1.31
C VAL A 48 -12.14 -11.93 0.03
N GLY A 49 -11.39 -13.00 0.33
CA GLY A 49 -11.47 -13.65 1.64
C GLY A 49 -10.78 -12.84 2.74
N GLU A 50 -11.11 -13.13 4.00
CA GLU A 50 -10.49 -12.46 5.16
C GLU A 50 -8.97 -12.62 5.17
N ASP A 51 -8.46 -13.83 4.92
CA ASP A 51 -7.03 -14.11 4.88
C ASP A 51 -6.29 -13.38 3.75
N GLU A 52 -6.95 -13.24 2.58
CA GLU A 52 -6.40 -12.50 1.44
C GLU A 52 -6.37 -10.99 1.70
N LEU A 53 -7.45 -10.48 2.30
CA LEU A 53 -7.53 -9.08 2.70
C LEU A 53 -6.49 -8.76 3.77
N ALA A 54 -6.33 -9.62 4.77
CA ALA A 54 -5.30 -9.49 5.80
C ALA A 54 -3.89 -9.46 5.17
N ARG A 55 -3.58 -10.39 4.27
CA ARG A 55 -2.31 -10.38 3.52
C ARG A 55 -2.09 -9.08 2.76
N LEU A 56 -3.12 -8.57 2.08
CA LEU A 56 -3.04 -7.31 1.34
C LEU A 56 -2.73 -6.14 2.28
N THR A 57 -3.48 -6.00 3.37
CA THR A 57 -3.32 -4.88 4.31
C THR A 57 -2.01 -4.96 5.09
N ASP A 58 -1.58 -6.16 5.48
CA ASP A 58 -0.32 -6.38 6.20
C ASP A 58 0.88 -6.04 5.32
N ALA A 59 0.87 -6.45 4.05
CA ALA A 59 1.90 -6.08 3.09
C ALA A 59 1.95 -4.55 2.91
N VAL A 60 0.80 -3.88 2.85
CA VAL A 60 0.74 -2.41 2.75
C VAL A 60 1.37 -1.75 3.96
N CYS A 61 0.98 -2.16 5.17
CA CYS A 61 1.54 -1.63 6.41
C CYS A 61 3.05 -1.87 6.51
N SER A 62 3.50 -3.09 6.25
CA SER A 62 4.92 -3.48 6.36
C SER A 62 5.81 -2.74 5.36
N VAL A 63 5.43 -2.73 4.07
CA VAL A 63 6.20 -2.07 3.01
C VAL A 63 6.29 -0.57 3.27
N LEU A 64 5.18 0.08 3.62
CA LEU A 64 5.18 1.52 3.88
C LEU A 64 5.99 1.88 5.14
N ALA A 65 5.90 1.08 6.20
CA ALA A 65 6.69 1.29 7.40
C ALA A 65 8.20 1.19 7.13
N ALA A 66 8.64 0.19 6.34
CA ALA A 66 10.04 0.06 5.94
C ALA A 66 10.49 1.20 5.03
N TRP A 67 9.73 1.46 3.97
CA TRP A 67 10.04 2.48 2.96
C TRP A 67 10.16 3.89 3.58
N CYS A 68 9.26 4.26 4.47
CA CYS A 68 9.31 5.55 5.16
C CYS A 68 10.50 5.69 6.12
N ARG A 69 10.97 4.60 6.74
CA ARG A 69 12.17 4.65 7.61
C ARG A 69 13.42 4.94 6.78
N GLU A 70 13.57 4.27 5.65
CA GLU A 70 14.73 4.44 4.77
C GLU A 70 14.79 5.83 4.13
N LYS A 71 13.66 6.40 3.72
CA LYS A 71 13.61 7.73 3.10
C LYS A 71 13.67 8.90 4.10
N ARG A 72 13.68 8.60 5.40
CA ARG A 72 13.91 9.58 6.47
C ARG A 72 15.37 9.62 6.93
N ALA A 73 16.17 8.63 6.56
CA ALA A 73 17.63 8.63 6.73
C ALA A 73 18.28 9.41 5.59
#